data_AF-A0A1H7Q5J8-F1
#
_entry.id   AF-A0A1H7Q5J8-F1
#
_cell.length_a   1.000
_cell.length_b   1.000
_cell.length_c   1.000
_cell.angle_alpha   90.00
_cell.angle_beta   90.00
_cell.angle_gamma   90.00
#
_symmetry.space_group_name_H-M   'P 1'
#
loop_
_entity.id
_entity.type
_entity.pdbx_description
1 polymer ?
#
loop_
_entity_poly.entity_id
_entity_poly.type
_entity_poly.pdbx_seq_one_letter_code
_entity_poly.pdbx_strand_id
1 'polypeptide(L)'
;MNRNELSIILDENINIYLNNIERELEQSHDQWFENFGFPMFGETAKEYHEQVYFESYFESYTRKMINGILKDLCYYECAYEIVWPESEYVGIYNGYTNIESEEKFGFEFVDKDRKIGYRYTSIKPEEIDSLLKKENVHKIVCVEWLHKDDIKCISYGDKPVEVILLWDLFNELFDDLALNEIEEMYETFVKRISEAVAKANSMISLVTLPGFTPNYISKTRDESLSIIRKEISSLSYYNVMNDDYKNLEKISANLITKYKLSEFFLNNKYDLLLNGNSDYAKSFSTSEYLYKYFKNNPMFDYTPIVSSYLKSIEQLLNSICCNYASLHSDTTCISEFTLGKYIHYINEAAHESIFRSEIRPVKGIIYRCLNSYRIECRNNLFHKDYFNNWNRVEMIRLNTFFLYVAILGSVDTSLIKYDDGILNLKYDELFRIIDKQRSSRFLCVINGEEYSGMNIEPRNEGIKYNESGLITNTIVLKRFNYDHYDIIELSRDNLPSEIWIIDSFGTKKRRIWSILN
;
A
#
# COMPACT_ATOMS: atom_id res chain seq x y z
N MET A 1 5.86 -22.59 32.79
CA MET A 1 6.95 -21.59 32.73
C MET A 1 6.60 -20.32 33.49
N ASN A 2 7.55 -19.62 34.13
CA ASN A 2 7.26 -18.30 34.72
C ASN A 2 7.38 -17.16 33.66
N ARG A 3 6.73 -16.00 33.89
CA ARG A 3 6.75 -14.86 32.96
C ARG A 3 8.15 -14.33 32.62
N ASN A 4 9.10 -14.43 33.55
CA ASN A 4 10.46 -13.97 33.33
C ASN A 4 11.23 -14.89 32.38
N GLU A 5 11.03 -16.21 32.48
CA GLU A 5 11.63 -17.20 31.58
C GLU A 5 11.11 -17.02 30.15
N LEU A 6 9.80 -16.83 29.96
CA LEU A 6 9.21 -16.51 28.65
C LEU A 6 9.84 -15.25 28.04
N SER A 7 10.02 -14.19 28.84
CA SER A 7 10.64 -12.95 28.35
C SER A 7 12.09 -13.19 27.93
N ILE A 8 12.86 -13.97 28.70
CA ILE A 8 14.27 -14.26 28.38
C ILE A 8 14.37 -15.01 27.05
N ILE A 9 13.58 -16.07 26.84
CA ILE A 9 13.58 -16.86 25.59
C ILE A 9 13.26 -15.96 24.39
N LEU A 10 12.23 -15.11 24.53
CA LEU A 10 11.85 -14.17 23.48
C LEU A 10 12.95 -13.13 23.22
N ASP A 11 13.50 -12.53 24.28
CA ASP A 11 14.53 -11.49 24.18
C ASP A 11 15.81 -12.02 23.52
N GLU A 12 16.27 -13.22 23.88
CA GLU A 12 17.46 -13.84 23.30
C GLU A 12 17.31 -14.07 21.80
N ASN A 13 16.22 -14.74 21.39
CA ASN A 13 15.96 -15.04 19.97
C ASN A 13 15.71 -13.77 19.14
N ILE A 14 14.96 -12.79 19.69
CA ILE A 14 14.71 -11.50 19.01
C ILE A 14 16.00 -10.70 18.85
N ASN A 15 16.87 -10.68 19.86
CA ASN A 15 18.14 -9.96 19.77
C ASN A 15 19.07 -10.61 18.74
N ILE A 16 19.13 -11.94 18.68
CA ILE A 16 19.89 -12.66 17.64
C ILE A 16 19.35 -12.30 16.25
N TYR A 17 18.02 -12.32 16.07
CA TYR A 17 17.36 -11.94 14.83
C TYR A 17 17.72 -10.51 14.37
N LEU A 18 17.58 -9.52 15.26
CA LEU A 18 17.87 -8.12 14.94
C LEU A 18 19.35 -7.88 14.64
N ASN A 19 20.25 -8.47 15.44
CA ASN A 19 21.69 -8.33 15.25
C ASN A 19 22.16 -8.95 13.93
N ASN A 20 21.55 -10.06 13.50
CA ASN A 20 21.87 -10.67 12.22
C ASN A 20 21.44 -9.79 11.06
N ILE A 21 20.25 -9.18 11.14
CA ILE A 21 19.76 -8.25 10.11
C ILE A 21 20.65 -7.02 10.01
N GLU A 22 21.05 -6.44 11.14
CA GLU A 22 21.97 -5.29 11.17
C GLU A 22 23.32 -5.62 10.51
N ARG A 23 23.90 -6.79 10.83
CA ARG A 23 25.16 -7.25 10.20
C ARG A 23 25.05 -7.49 8.70
N GLU A 24 23.96 -8.07 8.23
CA GLU A 24 23.75 -8.31 6.80
C GLU A 24 23.59 -6.99 6.02
N LEU A 25 22.91 -6.00 6.61
CA LEU A 25 22.83 -4.64 6.05
C LEU A 25 24.22 -3.98 5.94
N GLU A 26 25.09 -4.18 6.93
CA GLU A 26 26.47 -3.68 6.88
C GLU A 26 27.34 -4.37 5.82
N GLN A 27 27.16 -5.67 5.59
CA GLN A 27 28.06 -6.47 4.73
C GLN A 27 27.66 -6.51 3.24
N SER A 28 26.36 -6.40 2.96
CA SER A 28 25.80 -6.56 1.61
C SER A 28 26.08 -5.40 0.65
N HIS A 29 26.42 -4.21 1.16
CA HIS A 29 26.67 -3.03 0.32
C HIS A 29 27.91 -3.16 -0.59
N ASP A 30 28.90 -3.98 -0.24
CA ASP A 30 30.22 -3.96 -0.89
C ASP A 30 30.62 -5.24 -1.66
N GLN A 31 30.04 -6.42 -1.41
CA GLN A 31 30.63 -7.68 -1.91
C GLN A 31 29.82 -8.50 -2.93
N TRP A 32 28.49 -8.40 -2.95
CA TRP A 32 27.66 -9.43 -3.63
C TRP A 32 27.19 -9.07 -5.04
N PHE A 33 27.34 -7.82 -5.47
CA PHE A 33 26.75 -7.32 -6.72
C PHE A 33 27.76 -7.01 -7.83
N GLU A 34 29.07 -7.23 -7.60
CA GLU A 34 30.11 -6.91 -8.60
C GLU A 34 30.09 -7.82 -9.85
N ASN A 35 29.27 -8.89 -9.88
CA ASN A 35 29.29 -9.89 -10.96
C ASN A 35 27.89 -10.33 -11.49
N PHE A 36 26.82 -9.56 -11.26
CA PHE A 36 25.53 -9.84 -11.93
C PHE A 36 25.63 -9.51 -13.43
N GLY A 37 25.44 -10.53 -14.28
CA GLY A 37 25.89 -10.55 -15.68
C GLY A 37 24.89 -10.11 -16.76
N PHE A 38 25.45 -10.13 -17.99
CA PHE A 38 24.85 -9.97 -19.34
C PHE A 38 24.30 -8.59 -19.74
N PRO A 39 25.19 -7.63 -20.08
CA PRO A 39 24.83 -6.30 -20.61
C PRO A 39 23.94 -6.29 -21.86
N MET A 40 23.80 -7.44 -22.53
CA MET A 40 23.09 -7.57 -23.81
C MET A 40 21.56 -7.58 -23.67
N PHE A 41 21.01 -7.93 -22.49
CA PHE A 41 19.56 -8.12 -22.30
C PHE A 41 18.88 -7.03 -21.47
N GLY A 42 19.60 -5.96 -21.13
CA GLY A 42 19.10 -4.90 -20.26
C GLY A 42 19.28 -5.26 -18.79
N GLU A 43 19.85 -4.33 -18.02
CA GLU A 43 20.08 -4.50 -16.59
C GLU A 43 18.75 -4.34 -15.85
N THR A 44 18.24 -5.41 -15.24
CA THR A 44 17.41 -5.24 -14.04
C THR A 44 18.21 -4.45 -13.02
N ALA A 45 17.66 -3.33 -12.55
CA ALA A 45 18.36 -2.39 -11.67
C ALA A 45 18.95 -3.10 -10.44
N LYS A 46 20.15 -2.71 -10.01
CA LYS A 46 20.85 -3.28 -8.85
C LYS A 46 19.94 -3.31 -7.61
N GLU A 47 19.12 -2.28 -7.47
CA GLU A 47 18.14 -2.05 -6.42
C GLU A 47 17.05 -3.15 -6.38
N TYR A 48 16.65 -3.70 -7.54
CA TYR A 48 15.70 -4.82 -7.58
C TYR A 48 16.31 -6.10 -7.03
N HIS A 49 17.58 -6.37 -7.37
CA HIS A 49 18.30 -7.54 -6.86
C HIS A 49 18.61 -7.41 -5.38
N GLU A 50 18.97 -6.22 -4.92
CA GLU A 50 19.09 -5.90 -3.49
C GLU A 50 17.76 -6.17 -2.77
N GLN A 51 16.64 -5.65 -3.28
CA GLN A 51 15.32 -5.88 -2.67
C GLN A 51 14.96 -7.36 -2.58
N VAL A 52 15.03 -8.12 -3.68
CA VAL A 52 14.69 -9.55 -3.71
C VAL A 52 15.61 -10.37 -2.81
N TYR A 53 16.89 -10.02 -2.76
CA TYR A 53 17.86 -10.63 -1.85
C TYR A 53 17.46 -10.40 -0.38
N PHE A 54 17.16 -9.16 0.01
CA PHE A 54 16.76 -8.86 1.38
C PHE A 54 15.42 -9.45 1.77
N GLU A 55 14.44 -9.52 0.86
CA GLU A 55 13.16 -10.18 1.12
C GLU A 55 13.34 -11.67 1.44
N SER A 56 14.17 -12.37 0.67
CA SER A 56 14.47 -13.80 0.88
C SER A 56 15.25 -14.04 2.18
N TYR A 57 16.20 -13.15 2.50
CA TYR A 57 16.94 -13.18 3.77
C TYR A 57 16.04 -12.92 4.97
N PHE A 58 15.16 -11.93 4.87
CA PHE A 58 14.25 -11.57 5.94
C PHE A 58 13.34 -12.73 6.31
N GLU A 59 12.75 -13.38 5.31
CA GLU A 59 11.91 -14.56 5.48
C GLU A 59 12.65 -15.69 6.20
N SER A 60 13.88 -16.00 5.75
CA SER A 60 14.74 -17.01 6.38
C SER A 60 15.04 -16.70 7.85
N TYR A 61 15.39 -15.46 8.18
CA TYR A 61 15.67 -15.04 9.55
C TYR A 61 14.43 -15.01 10.44
N THR A 62 13.27 -14.63 9.90
CA THR A 62 12.01 -14.67 10.65
C THR A 62 11.62 -16.11 10.96
N ARG A 63 11.73 -17.03 10.00
CA ARG A 63 11.53 -18.47 10.23
C ARG A 63 12.45 -19.00 11.34
N LYS A 64 13.73 -18.66 11.29
CA LYS A 64 14.70 -19.03 12.34
C LYS A 64 14.35 -18.51 13.72
N MET A 65 13.97 -17.24 13.81
CA MET A 65 13.56 -16.64 15.08
C MET A 65 12.35 -17.38 15.65
N ILE A 66 11.34 -17.66 14.82
CA ILE A 66 10.14 -18.40 15.21
C ILE A 66 10.51 -19.82 15.65
N ASN A 67 11.29 -20.55 14.87
CA ASN A 67 11.71 -21.92 15.16
C ASN A 67 12.55 -21.98 16.43
N GLY A 68 13.47 -21.04 16.64
CA GLY A 68 14.27 -20.92 17.86
C GLY A 68 13.39 -20.73 19.09
N ILE A 69 12.45 -19.77 19.04
CA ILE A 69 11.51 -19.53 20.13
C ILE A 69 10.64 -20.76 20.39
N LEU A 70 10.02 -21.34 19.37
CA LEU A 70 9.14 -22.51 19.55
C LEU A 70 9.92 -23.74 20.05
N LYS A 71 11.16 -23.92 19.61
CA LYS A 71 12.05 -24.98 20.10
C LYS A 71 12.33 -24.82 21.59
N ASP A 72 12.70 -23.61 22.02
CA ASP A 72 12.99 -23.33 23.41
C ASP A 72 11.71 -23.50 24.26
N LEU A 73 10.57 -22.99 23.79
CA LEU A 73 9.28 -23.18 24.47
C LEU A 73 8.91 -24.67 24.58
N CYS A 74 9.04 -25.44 23.50
CA CYS A 74 8.76 -26.87 23.52
C CYS A 74 9.70 -27.62 24.45
N TYR A 75 10.98 -27.24 24.52
CA TYR A 75 11.93 -27.87 25.43
C TYR A 75 11.50 -27.73 26.91
N TYR A 76 10.87 -26.61 27.29
CA TYR A 76 10.44 -26.38 28.67
C TYR A 76 9.04 -26.89 28.97
N GLU A 77 8.11 -26.78 28.03
CA GLU A 77 6.67 -26.92 28.31
C GLU A 77 5.96 -27.97 27.43
N CYS A 78 6.60 -28.52 26.39
CA CYS A 78 5.94 -29.53 25.56
C CYS A 78 6.18 -30.93 26.13
N ALA A 79 5.11 -31.71 26.26
CA ALA A 79 5.18 -33.09 26.73
C ALA A 79 5.72 -34.08 25.67
N TYR A 80 5.87 -33.63 24.41
CA TYR A 80 6.19 -34.47 23.26
C TYR A 80 7.63 -34.34 22.79
N GLU A 81 8.19 -35.40 22.22
CA GLU A 81 9.50 -35.36 21.55
C GLU A 81 9.40 -34.63 20.21
N ILE A 82 9.83 -33.36 20.20
CA ILE A 82 9.87 -32.52 19.00
C ILE A 82 11.28 -32.46 18.42
N VAL A 83 11.41 -32.84 17.14
CA VAL A 83 12.64 -32.73 16.36
C VAL A 83 12.56 -31.55 15.41
N TRP A 84 13.67 -30.85 15.24
CA TRP A 84 13.80 -29.64 14.42
C TRP A 84 14.79 -29.92 13.28
N PRO A 85 14.33 -30.34 12.08
CA PRO A 85 15.21 -30.72 10.97
C PRO A 85 16.24 -29.64 10.61
N GLU A 86 15.87 -28.36 10.76
CA GLU A 86 16.77 -27.24 10.56
C GLU A 86 17.94 -27.23 11.56
N SER A 87 17.70 -27.55 12.84
CA SER A 87 18.73 -27.55 13.88
C SER A 87 19.78 -28.65 13.69
N GLU A 88 19.42 -29.73 12.99
CA GLU A 88 20.32 -30.85 12.69
C GLU A 88 21.09 -30.65 11.38
N TYR A 89 20.82 -29.55 10.66
CA TYR A 89 21.43 -29.28 9.37
C TYR A 89 22.87 -28.80 9.48
N VAL A 90 23.79 -29.58 8.89
CA VAL A 90 25.21 -29.25 8.78
C VAL A 90 25.48 -28.54 7.45
N GLY A 91 25.09 -27.25 7.36
CA GLY A 91 25.34 -26.41 6.19
C GLY A 91 24.99 -24.94 6.43
N ILE A 92 25.29 -24.06 5.47
CA ILE A 92 24.88 -22.66 5.53
C ILE A 92 23.39 -22.58 5.17
N TYR A 93 22.58 -22.17 6.14
CA TYR A 93 21.15 -21.93 5.99
C TYR A 93 20.83 -20.48 6.36
N ASN A 94 21.18 -19.52 5.52
CA ASN A 94 20.73 -18.12 5.63
C ASN A 94 20.33 -17.69 4.22
N GLY A 95 19.22 -16.98 4.07
CA GLY A 95 18.79 -16.48 2.76
C GLY A 95 17.94 -17.44 1.93
N TYR A 96 17.45 -18.52 2.51
CA TYR A 96 16.58 -19.45 1.78
C TYR A 96 15.18 -18.84 1.66
N THR A 97 14.65 -18.84 0.45
CA THR A 97 13.22 -18.61 0.21
C THR A 97 12.40 -19.73 0.85
N ASN A 98 11.09 -19.49 1.05
CA ASN A 98 10.16 -20.55 1.43
C ASN A 98 10.38 -21.84 0.64
N ILE A 99 10.40 -21.77 -0.69
CA ILE A 99 10.50 -22.94 -1.56
C ILE A 99 11.78 -23.74 -1.26
N GLU A 100 12.92 -23.07 -1.12
CA GLU A 100 14.20 -23.72 -0.83
C GLU A 100 14.22 -24.38 0.55
N SER A 101 13.66 -23.71 1.58
CA SER A 101 13.51 -24.31 2.91
C SER A 101 12.64 -25.56 2.87
N GLU A 102 11.53 -25.51 2.13
CA GLU A 102 10.61 -26.64 2.01
C GLU A 102 11.21 -27.83 1.25
N GLU A 103 11.97 -27.58 0.17
CA GLU A 103 12.70 -28.65 -0.53
C GLU A 103 13.76 -29.29 0.37
N LYS A 104 14.48 -28.44 1.12
CA LYS A 104 15.57 -28.88 1.98
C LYS A 104 15.09 -29.69 3.17
N PHE A 105 14.25 -29.11 4.01
CA PHE A 105 13.83 -29.68 5.29
C PHE A 105 12.53 -30.47 5.18
N GLY A 106 11.59 -30.01 4.36
CA GLY A 106 10.24 -30.60 4.21
C GLY A 106 9.27 -30.18 5.31
N PHE A 107 9.73 -30.16 6.56
CA PHE A 107 8.99 -29.73 7.75
C PHE A 107 9.82 -28.78 8.59
N GLU A 108 9.15 -27.88 9.30
CA GLU A 108 9.78 -26.95 10.25
C GLU A 108 10.16 -27.68 11.54
N PHE A 109 9.24 -28.54 12.01
CA PHE A 109 9.47 -29.46 13.11
C PHE A 109 8.56 -30.69 12.99
N VAL A 110 8.98 -31.76 13.64
CA VAL A 110 8.30 -33.06 13.62
C VAL A 110 8.07 -33.52 15.05
N ASP A 111 6.82 -33.78 15.38
CA ASP A 111 6.44 -34.48 16.60
C ASP A 111 6.60 -35.98 16.36
N LYS A 112 7.61 -36.59 17.01
CA LYS A 112 7.96 -38.00 16.80
C LYS A 112 6.98 -38.94 17.51
N ASP A 113 6.39 -38.51 18.62
CA ASP A 113 5.43 -39.31 19.38
C ASP A 113 4.11 -39.47 18.62
N ARG A 114 3.55 -38.35 18.15
CA ARG A 114 2.29 -38.33 17.40
C ARG A 114 2.49 -38.58 15.90
N LYS A 115 3.74 -38.58 15.43
CA LYS A 115 4.13 -38.71 14.02
C LYS A 115 3.47 -37.63 13.15
N ILE A 116 3.58 -36.39 13.58
CA ILE A 116 3.01 -35.22 12.89
C ILE A 116 4.14 -34.34 12.38
N GLY A 117 4.11 -34.00 11.09
CA GLY A 117 5.02 -33.00 10.51
C GLY A 117 4.34 -31.65 10.39
N TYR A 118 4.95 -30.60 10.95
CA TYR A 118 4.42 -29.23 10.92
C TYR A 118 5.14 -28.38 9.87
N ARG A 119 4.38 -27.51 9.20
CA ARG A 119 4.88 -26.69 8.09
C ARG A 119 4.17 -25.35 8.02
N TYR A 120 4.88 -24.30 7.60
CA TYR A 120 4.34 -22.93 7.51
C TYR A 120 3.75 -22.58 6.14
N THR A 121 3.88 -23.48 5.16
CA THR A 121 3.42 -23.25 3.78
C THR A 121 2.41 -24.31 3.34
N SER A 122 1.53 -23.91 2.41
CA SER A 122 0.61 -24.82 1.74
C SER A 122 1.37 -25.85 0.90
N ILE A 123 0.76 -27.03 0.72
CA ILE A 123 1.37 -28.19 0.08
C ILE A 123 0.62 -28.46 -1.22
N LYS A 124 1.33 -28.85 -2.28
CA LYS A 124 0.63 -29.29 -3.50
C LYS A 124 0.09 -30.71 -3.32
N PRO A 125 -1.11 -31.03 -3.82
CA PRO A 125 -1.72 -32.36 -3.72
C PRO A 125 -0.80 -33.54 -4.06
N GLU A 126 0.12 -33.35 -5.00
CA GLU A 126 1.10 -34.32 -5.50
C GLU A 126 2.32 -34.53 -4.59
N GLU A 127 2.62 -33.60 -3.67
CA GLU A 127 3.79 -33.67 -2.78
C GLU A 127 3.51 -34.48 -1.50
N ILE A 128 2.23 -34.63 -1.13
CA ILE A 128 1.76 -35.18 0.16
C ILE A 128 2.35 -36.57 0.43
N ASP A 129 2.24 -37.50 -0.51
CA ASP A 129 2.72 -38.88 -0.32
C ASP A 129 4.24 -38.96 -0.14
N SER A 130 4.98 -38.01 -0.72
CA SER A 130 6.43 -37.93 -0.58
C SER A 130 6.82 -37.40 0.80
N LEU A 131 6.10 -36.38 1.30
CA LEU A 131 6.35 -35.74 2.58
C LEU A 131 6.00 -36.68 3.75
N LEU A 132 4.91 -37.44 3.65
CA LEU A 132 4.55 -38.45 4.65
C LEU A 132 5.68 -39.50 4.84
N LYS A 133 6.39 -39.83 3.76
CA LYS A 133 7.50 -40.80 3.80
C LYS A 133 8.81 -40.21 4.32
N LYS A 134 9.09 -38.92 4.07
CA LYS A 134 10.40 -38.27 4.35
C LYS A 134 10.81 -38.39 5.83
N GLU A 135 9.84 -38.22 6.74
CA GLU A 135 10.07 -38.25 8.20
C GLU A 135 9.25 -39.32 8.94
N ASN A 136 8.69 -40.29 8.19
CA ASN A 136 7.80 -41.33 8.72
C ASN A 136 6.60 -40.76 9.51
N VAL A 137 6.01 -39.68 8.99
CA VAL A 137 4.86 -38.99 9.60
C VAL A 137 3.56 -39.55 9.03
N HIS A 138 2.51 -39.60 9.87
CA HIS A 138 1.18 -40.09 9.49
C HIS A 138 0.23 -38.95 9.11
N LYS A 139 0.52 -37.73 9.56
CA LYS A 139 -0.29 -36.53 9.36
C LYS A 139 0.63 -35.34 9.11
N ILE A 140 0.19 -34.43 8.23
CA ILE A 140 0.84 -33.15 8.01
C ILE A 140 -0.07 -32.03 8.53
N VAL A 141 0.50 -31.06 9.22
CA VAL A 141 -0.20 -29.89 9.73
C VAL A 141 0.41 -28.63 9.11
N CYS A 142 -0.39 -27.94 8.31
CA CYS A 142 -0.07 -26.63 7.75
C CYS A 142 -0.57 -25.54 8.71
N VAL A 143 0.34 -24.71 9.21
CA VAL A 143 0.01 -23.61 10.11
C VAL A 143 -0.21 -22.34 9.29
N GLU A 144 -1.43 -21.80 9.35
CA GLU A 144 -1.74 -20.47 8.84
C GLU A 144 -1.47 -19.42 9.93
N TRP A 145 -0.55 -18.50 9.64
CA TRP A 145 -0.12 -17.41 10.52
C TRP A 145 -1.15 -16.26 10.55
N LEU A 146 -2.39 -16.60 10.91
CA LEU A 146 -3.54 -15.70 11.03
C LEU A 146 -4.01 -15.59 12.49
N HIS A 147 -4.88 -14.63 12.80
CA HIS A 147 -5.42 -14.45 14.15
C HIS A 147 -6.41 -15.56 14.52
N LYS A 148 -6.63 -15.75 15.83
CA LYS A 148 -7.51 -16.77 16.43
C LYS A 148 -8.92 -16.81 15.83
N ASP A 149 -9.45 -15.68 15.38
CA ASP A 149 -10.82 -15.55 14.85
C ASP A 149 -10.89 -15.55 13.31
N ASP A 150 -9.76 -15.73 12.62
CA ASP A 150 -9.71 -15.71 11.16
C ASP A 150 -10.21 -17.02 10.53
N ILE A 151 -10.66 -16.94 9.27
CA ILE A 151 -11.21 -18.08 8.53
C ILE A 151 -10.08 -18.79 7.77
N LYS A 152 -9.97 -20.11 7.97
CA LYS A 152 -9.04 -20.99 7.24
C LYS A 152 -9.26 -20.89 5.73
N CYS A 153 -8.20 -20.63 4.97
CA CYS A 153 -8.31 -20.33 3.54
C CYS A 153 -8.32 -21.59 2.66
N ILE A 154 -7.80 -22.72 3.16
CA ILE A 154 -7.54 -23.93 2.37
C ILE A 154 -8.09 -25.19 3.07
N SER A 155 -8.59 -26.14 2.28
CA SER A 155 -8.97 -27.48 2.75
C SER A 155 -8.43 -28.55 1.78
N TYR A 156 -7.90 -29.64 2.33
CA TYR A 156 -7.37 -30.77 1.57
C TYR A 156 -8.35 -31.96 1.49
N GLY A 157 -9.60 -31.78 1.91
CA GLY A 157 -10.61 -32.84 1.94
C GLY A 157 -10.21 -33.99 2.86
N ASP A 158 -10.33 -35.23 2.38
CA ASP A 158 -10.05 -36.45 3.15
C ASP A 158 -8.55 -36.84 3.22
N LYS A 159 -7.65 -35.99 2.70
CA LYS A 159 -6.21 -36.24 2.76
C LYS A 159 -5.70 -36.07 4.19
N PRO A 160 -4.59 -36.73 4.58
CA PRO A 160 -4.00 -36.62 5.91
C PRO A 160 -3.22 -35.30 6.10
N VAL A 161 -3.82 -34.19 5.67
CA VAL A 161 -3.27 -32.84 5.76
C VAL A 161 -4.33 -31.97 6.43
N GLU A 162 -3.98 -31.40 7.57
CA GLU A 162 -4.82 -30.45 8.29
C GLU A 162 -4.26 -29.04 8.18
N VAL A 163 -5.15 -28.06 8.10
CA VAL A 163 -4.79 -26.64 8.19
C VAL A 163 -5.28 -26.11 9.53
N ILE A 164 -4.37 -25.52 10.31
CA ILE A 164 -4.66 -24.98 11.64
C ILE A 164 -4.19 -23.52 11.73
N LEU A 165 -4.80 -22.75 12.63
CA LEU A 165 -4.33 -21.40 12.93
C LEU A 165 -3.18 -21.44 13.92
N LEU A 166 -2.43 -20.34 14.06
CA LEU A 166 -1.37 -20.23 15.07
C LEU A 166 -1.90 -20.49 16.49
N TRP A 167 -3.12 -20.01 16.80
CA TRP A 167 -3.76 -20.29 18.08
C TRP A 167 -3.96 -21.79 18.31
N ASP A 168 -4.43 -22.51 17.29
CA ASP A 168 -4.65 -23.95 17.36
C ASP A 168 -3.32 -24.68 17.58
N LEU A 169 -2.24 -24.22 16.94
CA LEU A 169 -0.90 -24.79 17.14
C LEU A 169 -0.46 -24.71 18.61
N PHE A 170 -0.65 -23.56 19.25
CA PHE A 170 -0.32 -23.40 20.67
C PHE A 170 -1.14 -24.35 21.55
N ASN A 171 -2.42 -24.56 21.23
CA ASN A 171 -3.23 -25.55 21.97
C ASN A 171 -2.79 -26.98 21.70
N GLU A 172 -2.29 -27.31 20.50
CA GLU A 172 -1.81 -28.67 20.18
C GLU A 172 -0.42 -28.99 20.75
N LEU A 173 0.44 -27.98 20.92
CA LEU A 173 1.80 -28.16 21.44
C LEU A 173 1.87 -28.14 22.97
N PHE A 174 0.98 -27.40 23.63
CA PHE A 174 1.00 -27.14 25.06
C PHE A 174 -0.32 -27.56 25.72
N ASP A 175 -0.85 -28.72 25.31
CA ASP A 175 -2.17 -29.23 25.72
C ASP A 175 -2.25 -29.66 27.19
N ASP A 176 -1.11 -29.74 27.88
CA ASP A 176 -0.96 -30.05 29.30
C ASP A 176 -1.03 -28.80 30.21
N LEU A 177 -0.91 -27.60 29.63
CA LEU A 177 -1.03 -26.33 30.35
C LEU A 177 -2.49 -25.88 30.52
N ALA A 178 -2.73 -25.01 31.50
CA ALA A 178 -4.05 -24.40 31.66
C ALA A 178 -4.32 -23.39 30.53
N LEU A 179 -5.57 -23.33 30.04
CA LEU A 179 -5.95 -22.49 28.89
C LEU A 179 -5.53 -21.01 29.03
N ASN A 180 -5.60 -20.45 30.23
CA ASN A 180 -5.20 -19.08 30.51
C ASN A 180 -3.67 -18.88 30.41
N GLU A 181 -2.87 -19.90 30.71
CA GLU A 181 -1.41 -19.85 30.56
C GLU A 181 -1.03 -19.91 29.07
N ILE A 182 -1.71 -20.75 28.29
CA ILE A 182 -1.56 -20.82 26.82
C ILE A 182 -1.94 -19.47 26.18
N GLU A 183 -3.05 -18.87 26.63
CA GLU A 183 -3.52 -17.58 26.12
C GLU A 183 -2.51 -16.46 26.35
N GLU A 184 -1.97 -16.37 27.56
CA GLU A 184 -0.95 -15.39 27.89
C GLU A 184 0.35 -15.59 27.09
N MET A 185 0.77 -16.84 26.91
CA MET A 185 1.97 -17.19 26.15
C MET A 185 1.82 -16.83 24.67
N TYR A 186 0.66 -17.16 24.07
CA TYR A 186 0.33 -16.81 22.69
C TYR A 186 0.29 -15.29 22.48
N GLU A 187 -0.43 -14.54 23.31
CA GLU A 187 -0.55 -13.08 23.17
C GLU A 187 0.82 -12.40 23.28
N THR A 188 1.65 -12.84 24.24
CA THR A 188 3.00 -12.32 24.43
C THR A 188 3.88 -12.63 23.23
N PHE A 189 3.86 -13.87 22.74
CA PHE A 189 4.60 -14.30 21.55
C PHE A 189 4.24 -13.47 20.32
N VAL A 190 2.95 -13.37 19.98
CA VAL A 190 2.47 -12.65 18.80
C VAL A 190 2.86 -11.18 18.87
N LYS A 191 2.66 -10.53 20.02
CA LYS A 191 3.01 -9.12 20.21
C LYS A 191 4.50 -8.89 20.01
N ARG A 192 5.35 -9.64 20.71
CA ARG A 192 6.81 -9.42 20.72
C ARG A 192 7.44 -9.70 19.35
N ILE A 193 6.97 -10.74 18.65
CA ILE A 193 7.44 -11.04 17.29
C ILE A 193 6.97 -9.98 16.30
N SER A 194 5.71 -9.54 16.38
CA SER A 194 5.19 -8.49 15.50
C SER A 194 5.99 -7.18 15.65
N GLU A 195 6.33 -6.80 16.89
CA GLU A 195 7.19 -5.64 17.18
C GLU A 195 8.61 -5.82 16.63
N ALA A 196 9.21 -7.00 16.76
CA ALA A 196 10.54 -7.31 16.23
C ALA A 196 10.58 -7.27 14.70
N VAL A 197 9.60 -7.90 14.05
CA VAL A 197 9.43 -7.88 12.58
C VAL A 197 9.18 -6.47 12.08
N ALA A 198 8.37 -5.66 12.77
CA ALA A 198 8.17 -4.26 12.42
C ALA A 198 9.46 -3.43 12.55
N LYS A 199 10.26 -3.66 13.60
CA LYS A 199 11.56 -3.00 13.80
C LYS A 199 12.56 -3.40 12.70
N ALA A 200 12.61 -4.67 12.35
CA ALA A 200 13.50 -5.18 11.31
C ALA A 200 13.09 -4.70 9.91
N ASN A 201 11.79 -4.68 9.60
CA ASN A 201 11.27 -4.01 8.41
C ASN A 201 11.67 -2.53 8.39
N SER A 202 11.59 -1.84 9.54
CA SER A 202 12.02 -0.45 9.66
C SER A 202 13.52 -0.27 9.34
N MET A 203 14.38 -1.22 9.74
CA MET A 203 15.83 -1.20 9.47
C MET A 203 16.13 -1.35 7.98
N ILE A 204 15.39 -2.22 7.29
CA ILE A 204 15.60 -2.55 5.88
C ILE A 204 14.82 -1.58 4.95
N SER A 205 13.93 -0.74 5.47
CA SER A 205 13.02 0.13 4.70
C SER A 205 13.67 0.93 3.56
N LEU A 206 14.95 1.27 3.63
CA LEU A 206 15.66 1.96 2.54
C LEU A 206 15.94 1.05 1.33
N VAL A 207 16.00 -0.27 1.52
CA VAL A 207 16.24 -1.29 0.49
C VAL A 207 14.97 -2.04 0.07
N THR A 208 13.95 -2.09 0.94
CA THR A 208 12.66 -2.77 0.67
C THR A 208 11.47 -1.83 0.52
N LEU A 209 11.69 -0.54 0.24
CA LEU A 209 10.62 0.37 -0.17
C LEU A 209 9.79 -0.36 -1.26
N PRO A 210 8.50 -0.69 -1.03
CA PRO A 210 7.72 -1.32 -2.07
C PRO A 210 7.73 -0.33 -3.22
N GLY A 211 8.35 -0.71 -4.35
CA GLY A 211 8.49 0.20 -5.47
C GLY A 211 7.16 0.89 -5.74
N PHE A 212 7.19 2.19 -6.06
CA PHE A 212 6.00 3.00 -6.36
C PHE A 212 5.37 2.54 -7.68
N THR A 213 4.96 1.28 -7.67
CA THR A 213 4.51 0.46 -8.77
C THR A 213 3.02 0.68 -8.92
N PRO A 214 2.49 0.50 -10.15
CA PRO A 214 1.06 0.49 -10.39
C PRO A 214 0.23 -0.35 -9.41
N ASN A 215 0.70 -1.54 -9.05
CA ASN A 215 0.02 -2.42 -8.11
C ASN A 215 -0.05 -1.84 -6.70
N TYR A 216 1.07 -1.28 -6.21
CA TYR A 216 1.11 -0.62 -4.92
C TYR A 216 0.17 0.59 -4.88
N ILE A 217 0.21 1.44 -5.91
CA ILE A 217 -0.67 2.61 -6.05
C ILE A 217 -2.14 2.17 -6.03
N SER A 218 -2.51 1.12 -6.77
CA SER A 218 -3.88 0.60 -6.80
C SER A 218 -4.38 0.11 -5.44
N LYS A 219 -3.53 -0.63 -4.71
CA LYS A 219 -3.89 -1.21 -3.39
C LYS A 219 -4.01 -0.17 -2.28
N THR A 220 -3.20 0.88 -2.33
CA THR A 220 -3.12 1.89 -1.26
C THR A 220 -3.99 3.12 -1.53
N ARG A 221 -4.54 3.27 -2.75
CA ARG A 221 -5.33 4.45 -3.15
C ARG A 221 -6.47 4.79 -2.19
N ASP A 222 -7.23 3.80 -1.74
CA ASP A 222 -8.38 4.02 -0.86
C ASP A 222 -7.94 4.52 0.52
N GLU A 223 -6.84 3.98 1.04
CA GLU A 223 -6.18 4.44 2.27
C GLU A 223 -5.71 5.90 2.09
N SER A 224 -4.97 6.19 1.02
CA SER A 224 -4.46 7.53 0.72
C SER A 224 -5.59 8.56 0.60
N LEU A 225 -6.68 8.23 -0.11
CA LEU A 225 -7.85 9.11 -0.22
C LEU A 225 -8.52 9.35 1.13
N SER A 226 -8.61 8.32 1.97
CA SER A 226 -9.18 8.47 3.31
C SER A 226 -8.36 9.44 4.17
N ILE A 227 -7.03 9.36 4.09
CA ILE A 227 -6.09 10.24 4.79
C ILE A 227 -6.26 11.67 4.28
N ILE A 228 -6.21 11.88 2.96
CA ILE A 228 -6.38 13.20 2.33
C ILE A 228 -7.69 13.86 2.77
N ARG A 229 -8.80 13.12 2.73
CA ARG A 229 -10.12 13.63 3.14
C ARG A 229 -10.16 14.00 4.63
N LYS A 230 -9.54 13.18 5.47
CA LYS A 230 -9.42 13.46 6.91
C LYS A 230 -8.63 14.74 7.16
N GLU A 231 -7.47 14.89 6.52
CA GLU A 231 -6.63 16.08 6.64
C GLU A 231 -7.39 17.33 6.21
N ILE A 232 -8.01 17.32 5.01
CA ILE A 232 -8.81 18.43 4.48
C ILE A 232 -9.95 18.83 5.41
N SER A 233 -10.63 17.84 6.00
CA SER A 233 -11.74 18.07 6.92
C SER A 233 -11.28 18.67 8.26
N SER A 234 -10.03 18.42 8.65
CA SER A 234 -9.42 18.94 9.87
C SER A 234 -8.65 20.26 9.67
N LEU A 235 -8.49 20.73 8.43
CA LEU A 235 -7.79 21.99 8.13
C LEU A 235 -8.48 23.17 8.80
N SER A 236 -7.69 23.97 9.50
CA SER A 236 -8.18 25.14 10.24
C SER A 236 -7.54 26.44 9.76
N TYR A 237 -6.22 26.46 9.55
CA TYR A 237 -5.47 27.65 9.13
C TYR A 237 -4.14 27.29 8.44
N TYR A 238 -3.52 28.28 7.81
CA TYR A 238 -2.17 28.18 7.24
C TYR A 238 -1.14 28.44 8.35
N ASN A 239 -0.19 27.53 8.54
CA ASN A 239 0.84 27.64 9.59
C ASN A 239 2.03 28.49 9.11
N VAL A 240 2.57 29.34 9.97
CA VAL A 240 3.78 30.14 9.65
C VAL A 240 4.92 29.84 10.61
N MET A 241 6.15 29.97 10.14
CA MET A 241 7.34 29.79 10.98
C MET A 241 7.84 31.09 11.58
N ASN A 242 7.82 32.17 10.80
CA ASN A 242 8.26 33.46 11.28
C ASN A 242 7.09 34.19 11.95
N ASP A 243 7.32 34.63 13.19
CA ASP A 243 6.38 35.42 13.98
C ASP A 243 5.91 36.70 13.27
N ASP A 244 6.72 37.26 12.36
CA ASP A 244 6.35 38.39 11.50
C ASP A 244 5.11 38.10 10.65
N TYR A 245 4.88 36.83 10.30
CA TYR A 245 3.72 36.39 9.52
C TYR A 245 2.59 35.85 10.38
N LYS A 246 2.65 35.88 11.72
CA LYS A 246 1.68 35.20 12.60
C LYS A 246 0.22 35.62 12.38
N ASN A 247 0.00 36.88 12.00
CA ASN A 247 -1.34 37.37 11.63
C ASN A 247 -1.95 36.63 10.42
N LEU A 248 -1.13 36.00 9.56
CA LEU A 248 -1.59 35.21 8.44
C LEU A 248 -2.34 33.95 8.89
N GLU A 249 -2.00 33.35 10.03
CA GLU A 249 -2.74 32.19 10.58
C GLU A 249 -4.20 32.58 10.85
N LYS A 250 -4.41 33.70 11.53
CA LYS A 250 -5.76 34.21 11.84
C LYS A 250 -6.56 34.57 10.58
N ILE A 251 -5.92 35.26 9.63
CA ILE A 251 -6.60 35.71 8.41
C ILE A 251 -6.90 34.53 7.47
N SER A 252 -6.01 33.56 7.39
CA SER A 252 -6.20 32.33 6.60
C SER A 252 -7.27 31.41 7.20
N ALA A 253 -7.41 31.37 8.54
CA ALA A 253 -8.51 30.68 9.21
C ALA A 253 -9.88 31.24 8.77
N ASN A 254 -9.99 32.56 8.72
CA ASN A 254 -11.21 33.23 8.25
C ASN A 254 -11.49 32.93 6.77
N LEU A 255 -10.46 32.77 5.94
CA LEU A 255 -10.62 32.42 4.53
C LEU A 255 -11.28 31.04 4.37
N ILE A 256 -10.76 30.01 5.04
CA ILE A 256 -11.33 28.65 4.93
C ILE A 256 -12.74 28.59 5.51
N THR A 257 -12.95 29.15 6.70
CA THR A 257 -14.21 29.04 7.43
C THR A 257 -15.34 29.87 6.80
N LYS A 258 -15.08 31.14 6.47
CA LYS A 258 -16.10 32.04 5.91
C LYS A 258 -16.57 31.60 4.52
N TYR A 259 -15.66 31.12 3.68
CA TYR A 259 -15.96 30.70 2.31
C TYR A 259 -16.16 29.20 2.16
N LYS A 260 -16.14 28.45 3.28
CA LYS A 260 -16.38 27.00 3.33
C LYS A 260 -15.52 26.24 2.31
N LEU A 261 -14.25 26.64 2.17
CA LEU A 261 -13.40 26.14 1.08
C LEU A 261 -13.18 24.62 1.14
N SER A 262 -13.05 24.05 2.34
CA SER A 262 -12.92 22.59 2.51
C SER A 262 -14.19 21.84 2.07
N GLU A 263 -15.39 22.35 2.43
CA GLU A 263 -16.66 21.76 1.98
C GLU A 263 -16.80 21.84 0.46
N PHE A 264 -16.49 23.01 -0.10
CA PHE A 264 -16.51 23.22 -1.55
C PHE A 264 -15.56 22.26 -2.26
N PHE A 265 -14.34 22.09 -1.75
CA PHE A 265 -13.32 21.20 -2.30
C PHE A 265 -13.80 19.74 -2.36
N LEU A 266 -14.36 19.23 -1.25
CA LEU A 266 -14.82 17.85 -1.15
C LEU A 266 -16.10 17.60 -1.96
N ASN A 267 -17.05 18.55 -1.95
CA ASN A 267 -18.29 18.44 -2.74
C ASN A 267 -18.01 18.40 -4.24
N ASN A 268 -16.97 19.12 -4.68
CA ASN A 268 -16.49 19.09 -6.06
C ASN A 268 -15.54 17.91 -6.34
N LYS A 269 -15.28 17.03 -5.37
CA LYS A 269 -14.39 15.86 -5.51
C LYS A 269 -12.97 16.21 -5.95
N TYR A 270 -12.46 17.38 -5.56
CA TYR A 270 -11.09 17.79 -5.89
C TYR A 270 -10.02 16.94 -5.18
N ASP A 271 -10.38 16.15 -4.17
CA ASP A 271 -9.50 15.15 -3.56
C ASP A 271 -9.03 14.10 -4.58
N LEU A 272 -9.85 13.82 -5.60
CA LEU A 272 -9.48 12.90 -6.67
C LEU A 272 -8.43 13.48 -7.62
N LEU A 273 -8.29 14.81 -7.69
CA LEU A 273 -7.22 15.46 -8.47
C LEU A 273 -5.85 15.20 -7.86
N LEU A 274 -5.76 14.96 -6.55
CA LEU A 274 -4.49 14.71 -5.84
C LEU A 274 -3.97 13.28 -5.99
N ASN A 275 -4.81 12.35 -6.44
CA ASN A 275 -4.43 10.98 -6.81
C ASN A 275 -4.57 10.74 -8.32
N GLY A 276 -4.57 11.83 -9.08
CA GLY A 276 -4.76 11.83 -10.53
C GLY A 276 -3.50 11.52 -11.35
N ASN A 277 -3.63 11.68 -12.66
CA ASN A 277 -2.54 11.51 -13.63
C ASN A 277 -1.75 12.79 -13.94
N SER A 278 -2.22 13.92 -13.43
CA SER A 278 -1.57 15.20 -13.64
C SER A 278 -0.18 15.22 -12.97
N ASP A 279 0.73 16.04 -13.50
CA ASP A 279 2.08 16.13 -12.96
C ASP A 279 2.09 16.58 -11.49
N TYR A 280 1.20 17.52 -11.14
CA TYR A 280 1.06 17.96 -9.75
C TYR A 280 0.55 16.84 -8.83
N ALA A 281 -0.35 15.99 -9.31
CA ALA A 281 -0.83 14.84 -8.54
C ALA A 281 0.28 13.84 -8.30
N LYS A 282 1.06 13.50 -9.34
CA LYS A 282 2.21 12.60 -9.23
C LYS A 282 3.20 13.11 -8.19
N SER A 283 3.61 14.39 -8.28
CA SER A 283 4.52 14.99 -7.29
C SER A 283 3.93 15.00 -5.87
N PHE A 284 2.62 15.26 -5.72
CA PHE A 284 1.95 15.20 -4.43
C PHE A 284 1.91 13.77 -3.86
N SER A 285 1.49 12.78 -4.64
CA SER A 285 1.44 11.37 -4.22
C SER A 285 2.84 10.83 -3.90
N THR A 286 3.88 11.22 -4.64
CA THR A 286 5.27 10.88 -4.31
C THR A 286 5.67 11.44 -2.94
N SER A 287 5.33 12.69 -2.63
CA SER A 287 5.59 13.24 -1.30
C SER A 287 4.84 12.51 -0.20
N GLU A 288 3.56 12.17 -0.37
CA GLU A 288 2.79 11.43 0.63
C GLU A 288 3.33 10.01 0.82
N TYR A 289 3.78 9.35 -0.27
CA TYR A 289 4.47 8.07 -0.22
C TYR A 289 5.75 8.17 0.61
N LEU A 290 6.66 9.08 0.27
CA LEU A 290 7.92 9.26 1.00
C LEU A 290 7.67 9.68 2.45
N TYR A 291 6.67 10.54 2.69
CA TYR A 291 6.24 10.94 4.04
C TYR A 291 5.81 9.74 4.88
N LYS A 292 5.06 8.79 4.31
CA LYS A 292 4.63 7.57 5.02
C LYS A 292 5.81 6.70 5.45
N TYR A 293 6.78 6.48 4.56
CA TYR A 293 7.88 5.54 4.80
C TYR A 293 9.06 6.12 5.59
N PHE A 294 9.35 7.40 5.42
CA PHE A 294 10.49 8.04 6.08
C PHE A 294 10.11 8.78 7.37
N LYS A 295 8.85 8.66 7.81
CA LYS A 295 8.39 9.28 9.05
C LYS A 295 9.28 8.90 10.22
N ASN A 296 9.78 9.93 10.92
CA ASN A 296 10.64 9.81 12.11
C ASN A 296 11.99 9.12 11.85
N ASN A 297 12.51 9.10 10.61
CA ASN A 297 13.85 8.60 10.33
C ASN A 297 14.89 9.75 10.43
N PRO A 298 15.67 9.87 11.52
CA PRO A 298 16.59 10.99 11.72
C PRO A 298 17.77 11.03 10.74
N MET A 299 18.05 9.91 10.06
CA MET A 299 19.14 9.74 9.10
C MET A 299 18.72 10.02 7.65
N PHE A 300 17.43 10.26 7.42
CA PHE A 300 16.92 10.60 6.09
C PHE A 300 16.91 12.11 5.88
N ASP A 301 17.49 12.56 4.76
CA ASP A 301 17.32 13.93 4.28
C ASP A 301 15.90 14.08 3.74
N TYR A 302 15.05 14.84 4.44
CA TYR A 302 13.65 15.05 4.06
C TYR A 302 13.46 15.98 2.84
N THR A 303 14.55 16.47 2.24
CA THR A 303 14.50 17.34 1.05
C THR A 303 13.67 16.77 -0.12
N PRO A 304 13.74 15.46 -0.46
CA PRO A 304 12.91 14.87 -1.51
C PRO A 304 11.40 14.95 -1.21
N ILE A 305 11.00 14.78 0.06
CA ILE A 305 9.60 14.88 0.49
C ILE A 305 9.10 16.30 0.25
N VAL A 306 9.85 17.27 0.75
CA VAL A 306 9.43 18.68 0.70
C VAL A 306 9.51 19.25 -0.72
N SER A 307 10.58 18.95 -1.45
CA SER A 307 10.76 19.43 -2.82
C SER A 307 9.61 18.98 -3.74
N SER A 308 9.13 17.76 -3.55
CA SER A 308 7.99 17.22 -4.30
C SER A 308 6.66 17.91 -3.92
N TYR A 309 6.43 18.28 -2.64
CA TYR A 309 5.26 19.07 -2.25
C TYR A 309 5.30 20.47 -2.90
N LEU A 310 6.45 21.14 -2.81
CA LEU A 310 6.68 22.45 -3.43
C LEU A 310 6.45 22.40 -4.95
N LYS A 311 6.95 21.35 -5.59
CA LYS A 311 6.81 21.13 -7.03
C LYS A 311 5.35 20.90 -7.42
N SER A 312 4.61 20.17 -6.60
CA SER A 312 3.19 19.91 -6.83
C SER A 312 2.36 21.21 -6.87
N ILE A 313 2.60 22.16 -5.95
CA ILE A 313 1.93 23.46 -5.96
C ILE A 313 2.34 24.30 -7.18
N GLU A 314 3.61 24.29 -7.56
CA GLU A 314 4.09 24.98 -8.76
C GLU A 314 3.43 24.44 -10.04
N GLN A 315 3.32 23.12 -10.17
CA GLN A 315 2.65 22.47 -11.31
C GLN A 315 1.13 22.69 -11.31
N LEU A 316 0.49 22.77 -10.14
CA LEU A 316 -0.93 23.15 -10.03
C LEU A 316 -1.14 24.56 -10.58
N LEU A 317 -0.32 25.52 -10.15
CA LEU A 317 -0.40 26.90 -10.63
C LEU A 317 -0.12 26.99 -12.13
N ASN A 318 0.85 26.23 -12.64
CA ASN A 318 1.09 26.11 -14.08
C ASN A 318 -0.16 25.68 -14.85
N SER A 319 -0.81 24.60 -14.39
CA SER A 319 -2.02 24.08 -15.03
C SER A 319 -3.13 25.14 -15.08
N ILE A 320 -3.39 25.82 -13.96
CA ILE A 320 -4.41 26.87 -13.87
C ILE A 320 -4.08 28.05 -14.79
N CYS A 321 -2.83 28.54 -14.77
CA CYS A 321 -2.43 29.68 -15.58
C CYS A 321 -2.47 29.35 -17.08
N CYS A 322 -2.01 28.16 -17.49
CA CYS A 322 -2.06 27.72 -18.88
C CYS A 322 -3.51 27.61 -19.38
N ASN A 323 -4.41 27.04 -18.56
CA ASN A 323 -5.82 26.95 -18.91
C ASN A 323 -6.46 28.34 -19.04
N TYR A 324 -6.14 29.25 -18.11
CA TYR A 324 -6.60 30.63 -18.18
C TYR A 324 -6.13 31.34 -19.45
N ALA A 325 -4.83 31.24 -19.75
CA ALA A 325 -4.24 31.86 -20.93
C ALA A 325 -4.84 31.30 -22.23
N SER A 326 -5.05 29.98 -22.29
CA SER A 326 -5.72 29.35 -23.43
C SER A 326 -7.16 29.84 -23.62
N LEU A 327 -7.93 30.01 -22.54
CA LEU A 327 -9.32 30.48 -22.62
C LEU A 327 -9.44 31.96 -23.01
N HIS A 328 -8.45 32.77 -22.63
CA HIS A 328 -8.45 34.22 -22.87
C HIS A 328 -7.57 34.63 -24.06
N SER A 329 -7.01 33.67 -24.80
CA SER A 329 -6.05 33.90 -25.89
C SER A 329 -4.85 34.77 -25.47
N ASP A 330 -4.41 34.63 -24.22
CA ASP A 330 -3.22 35.29 -23.71
C ASP A 330 -1.97 34.59 -24.26
N THR A 331 -1.11 35.36 -24.92
CA THR A 331 0.13 34.87 -25.55
C THR A 331 1.32 34.77 -24.60
N THR A 332 1.10 35.01 -23.30
CA THR A 332 2.16 34.93 -22.28
C THR A 332 2.79 33.53 -22.26
N CYS A 333 4.12 33.48 -22.37
CA CYS A 333 4.88 32.23 -22.28
C CYS A 333 4.99 31.78 -20.82
N ILE A 334 4.10 30.88 -20.41
CA ILE A 334 3.99 30.41 -19.02
C ILE A 334 4.98 29.29 -18.68
N SER A 335 5.51 28.57 -19.68
CA SER A 335 6.33 27.36 -19.49
C SER A 335 7.62 27.55 -18.68
N GLU A 336 8.15 28.77 -18.61
CA GLU A 336 9.37 29.11 -17.87
C GLU A 336 9.08 29.77 -16.50
N PHE A 337 7.83 29.78 -16.07
CA PHE A 337 7.48 30.38 -14.79
C PHE A 337 7.98 29.52 -13.65
N THR A 338 8.59 30.17 -12.66
CA THR A 338 8.85 29.60 -11.34
C THR A 338 7.68 29.94 -10.42
N LEU A 339 7.60 29.29 -9.26
CA LEU A 339 6.59 29.58 -8.24
C LEU A 339 6.38 31.08 -8.00
N GLY A 340 7.46 31.88 -7.94
CA GLY A 340 7.35 33.34 -7.77
C GLY A 340 6.68 34.07 -8.94
N LYS A 341 6.97 33.66 -10.18
CA LYS A 341 6.33 34.24 -11.39
C LYS A 341 4.85 33.84 -11.48
N TYR A 342 4.50 32.59 -11.16
CA TYR A 342 3.09 32.19 -11.07
C TYR A 342 2.31 33.02 -10.05
N ILE A 343 2.89 33.21 -8.86
CA ILE A 343 2.29 34.01 -7.79
C ILE A 343 2.05 35.46 -8.23
N HIS A 344 2.99 36.04 -8.98
CA HIS A 344 2.82 37.37 -9.56
C HIS A 344 1.69 37.38 -10.58
N TYR A 345 1.74 36.49 -11.56
CA TYR A 345 0.78 36.41 -12.67
C TYR A 345 -0.66 36.30 -12.19
N ILE A 346 -0.96 35.38 -11.26
CA ILE A 346 -2.34 35.21 -10.74
C ILE A 346 -2.84 36.40 -9.91
N ASN A 347 -1.94 37.26 -9.42
CA ASN A 347 -2.28 38.41 -8.58
C ASN A 347 -2.46 39.71 -9.40
N GLU A 348 -2.09 39.71 -10.67
CA GLU A 348 -2.29 40.86 -11.55
C GLU A 348 -3.77 41.20 -11.70
N ALA A 349 -4.08 42.50 -11.75
CA ALA A 349 -5.46 42.97 -11.90
C ALA A 349 -6.11 42.47 -13.19
N ALA A 350 -5.32 42.34 -14.27
CA ALA A 350 -5.76 41.80 -15.56
C ALA A 350 -6.24 40.34 -15.45
N HIS A 351 -5.72 39.57 -14.49
CA HIS A 351 -6.02 38.14 -14.33
C HIS A 351 -6.95 37.86 -13.16
N GLU A 352 -7.68 38.87 -12.67
CA GLU A 352 -8.58 38.74 -11.53
C GLU A 352 -9.71 37.71 -11.77
N SER A 353 -10.09 37.46 -13.04
CA SER A 353 -11.07 36.44 -13.39
C SER A 353 -10.59 35.01 -13.17
N ILE A 354 -9.31 34.77 -12.85
CA ILE A 354 -8.84 33.46 -12.37
C ILE A 354 -9.59 33.03 -11.12
N PHE A 355 -9.94 33.98 -10.24
CA PHE A 355 -10.67 33.71 -9.01
C PHE A 355 -12.18 33.88 -9.21
N ARG A 356 -12.94 33.02 -8.53
CA ARG A 356 -14.41 33.15 -8.43
C ARG A 356 -14.78 34.51 -7.86
N SER A 357 -15.89 35.07 -8.35
CA SER A 357 -16.33 36.44 -8.07
C SER A 357 -16.35 36.78 -6.56
N GLU A 358 -16.79 35.84 -5.74
CA GLU A 358 -16.94 35.91 -4.30
C GLU A 358 -15.60 35.90 -3.56
N ILE A 359 -14.54 35.35 -4.16
CA ILE A 359 -13.20 35.26 -3.56
C ILE A 359 -12.31 36.44 -3.95
N ARG A 360 -12.55 37.08 -5.11
CA ARG A 360 -11.72 38.21 -5.60
C ARG A 360 -11.40 39.26 -4.55
N PRO A 361 -12.33 39.73 -3.68
CA PRO A 361 -12.03 40.73 -2.66
C PRO A 361 -11.02 40.28 -1.60
N VAL A 362 -10.83 38.96 -1.44
CA VAL A 362 -9.95 38.36 -0.43
C VAL A 362 -8.81 37.55 -1.03
N LYS A 363 -8.63 37.54 -2.35
CA LYS A 363 -7.57 36.79 -3.06
C LYS A 363 -6.16 37.12 -2.55
N GLY A 364 -5.96 38.33 -2.02
CA GLY A 364 -4.71 38.76 -1.40
C GLY A 364 -4.28 37.89 -0.20
N ILE A 365 -5.21 37.19 0.47
CA ILE A 365 -4.88 36.22 1.53
C ILE A 365 -4.17 35.00 0.92
N ILE A 366 -4.70 34.47 -0.19
CA ILE A 366 -4.11 33.31 -0.90
C ILE A 366 -2.72 33.67 -1.41
N TYR A 367 -2.56 34.86 -1.99
CA TYR A 367 -1.27 35.40 -2.41
C TYR A 367 -0.25 35.47 -1.26
N ARG A 368 -0.68 35.89 -0.07
CA ARG A 368 0.19 35.94 1.12
C ARG A 368 0.59 34.54 1.60
N CYS A 369 -0.34 33.58 1.62
CA CYS A 369 -0.03 32.17 1.91
C CYS A 369 1.00 31.60 0.92
N LEU A 370 0.79 31.81 -0.38
CA LEU A 370 1.71 31.36 -1.42
C LEU A 370 3.11 32.00 -1.29
N ASN A 371 3.19 33.29 -0.97
CA ASN A 371 4.48 33.95 -0.74
C ASN A 371 5.17 33.46 0.52
N SER A 372 4.43 33.25 1.62
CA SER A 372 4.98 32.64 2.85
C SER A 372 5.54 31.26 2.52
N TYR A 373 4.81 30.45 1.76
CA TYR A 373 5.23 29.12 1.34
C TYR A 373 6.52 29.16 0.50
N ARG A 374 6.59 30.08 -0.49
CA ARG A 374 7.81 30.30 -1.28
C ARG A 374 9.01 30.73 -0.43
N ILE A 375 8.81 31.56 0.59
CA ILE A 375 9.90 32.08 1.40
C ILE A 375 10.31 31.07 2.48
N GLU A 376 9.37 30.67 3.35
CA GLU A 376 9.63 29.84 4.53
C GLU A 376 9.85 28.36 4.20
N CYS A 377 9.14 27.84 3.19
CA CYS A 377 9.15 26.41 2.87
C CYS A 377 10.11 26.07 1.73
N ARG A 378 10.29 26.96 0.74
CA ARG A 378 11.24 26.77 -0.38
C ARG A 378 12.58 27.46 -0.13
N ASN A 379 12.62 28.78 -0.14
CA ASN A 379 13.89 29.52 -0.14
C ASN A 379 14.71 29.23 1.13
N ASN A 380 14.10 29.36 2.31
CA ASN A 380 14.75 29.09 3.59
C ASN A 380 15.15 27.62 3.80
N LEU A 381 14.68 26.70 2.95
CA LEU A 381 14.99 25.28 3.07
C LEU A 381 16.21 24.90 2.22
N PHE A 382 16.28 25.39 0.99
CA PHE A 382 17.38 25.06 0.07
C PHE A 382 18.69 25.82 0.36
N HIS A 383 18.82 26.42 1.54
CA HIS A 383 20.05 27.05 1.99
C HIS A 383 20.94 26.05 2.76
N LYS A 384 21.82 25.39 1.99
CA LYS A 384 23.09 24.68 2.31
C LYS A 384 23.14 23.59 3.41
N ASP A 385 22.12 23.40 4.24
CA ASP A 385 22.18 22.44 5.35
C ASP A 385 21.37 21.16 5.09
N TYR A 386 21.81 20.06 5.70
CA TYR A 386 21.09 18.77 5.76
C TYR A 386 19.73 18.95 6.45
N PHE A 387 18.64 18.52 5.81
CA PHE A 387 17.29 18.77 6.29
C PHE A 387 16.64 17.55 6.95
N ASN A 388 16.72 17.47 8.28
CA ASN A 388 16.17 16.36 9.08
C ASN A 388 15.10 16.78 10.11
N ASN A 389 14.52 17.97 9.98
CA ASN A 389 13.51 18.44 10.92
C ASN A 389 12.10 17.96 10.52
N TRP A 390 11.62 16.91 11.18
CA TRP A 390 10.30 16.33 10.91
C TRP A 390 9.14 17.30 11.15
N ASN A 391 9.17 18.11 12.23
CA ASN A 391 8.12 19.09 12.50
C ASN A 391 7.98 20.10 11.35
N ARG A 392 9.09 20.46 10.71
CA ARG A 392 9.09 21.31 9.51
C ARG A 392 8.47 20.60 8.32
N VAL A 393 8.71 19.29 8.14
CA VAL A 393 8.03 18.48 7.11
C VAL A 393 6.52 18.47 7.34
N GLU A 394 6.07 18.20 8.57
CA GLU A 394 4.63 18.16 8.91
C GLU A 394 3.96 19.50 8.64
N MET A 395 4.59 20.60 9.04
CA MET A 395 4.07 21.94 8.76
C MET A 395 3.97 22.22 7.26
N ILE A 396 4.99 21.86 6.48
CA ILE A 396 4.97 22.04 5.02
C ILE A 396 3.88 21.19 4.38
N ARG A 397 3.72 19.93 4.82
CA ARG A 397 2.64 19.06 4.38
C ARG A 397 1.27 19.68 4.63
N LEU A 398 1.00 20.14 5.86
CA LEU A 398 -0.26 20.80 6.22
C LEU A 398 -0.50 22.08 5.40
N ASN A 399 0.53 22.90 5.20
CA ASN A 399 0.44 24.09 4.35
C ASN A 399 0.19 23.74 2.88
N THR A 400 0.70 22.61 2.40
CA THR A 400 0.44 22.11 1.05
C THR A 400 -1.03 21.75 0.89
N PHE A 401 -1.60 20.99 1.83
CA PHE A 401 -3.04 20.72 1.87
C PHE A 401 -3.87 22.01 1.92
N PHE A 402 -3.49 22.95 2.79
CA PHE A 402 -4.15 24.26 2.88
C PHE A 402 -4.13 24.97 1.52
N LEU A 403 -2.98 25.01 0.83
CA LEU A 403 -2.85 25.67 -0.46
C LEU A 403 -3.66 24.99 -1.55
N TYR A 404 -3.70 23.65 -1.60
CA TYR A 404 -4.59 22.95 -2.52
C TYR A 404 -6.06 23.33 -2.31
N VAL A 405 -6.53 23.33 -1.06
CA VAL A 405 -7.90 23.72 -0.71
C VAL A 405 -8.14 25.20 -1.04
N ALA A 406 -7.21 26.08 -0.70
CA ALA A 406 -7.34 27.51 -0.94
C ALA A 406 -7.33 27.85 -2.44
N ILE A 407 -6.49 27.20 -3.25
CA ILE A 407 -6.38 27.46 -4.69
C ILE A 407 -7.56 26.83 -5.42
N LEU A 408 -7.73 25.51 -5.36
CA LEU A 408 -8.80 24.80 -6.08
C LEU A 408 -10.19 25.20 -5.59
N GLY A 409 -10.32 25.53 -4.30
CA GLY A 409 -11.54 26.06 -3.74
C GLY A 409 -11.84 27.50 -4.16
N SER A 410 -10.90 28.25 -4.74
CA SER A 410 -11.08 29.68 -5.03
C SER A 410 -11.03 30.06 -6.50
N VAL A 411 -10.42 29.24 -7.35
CA VAL A 411 -10.35 29.51 -8.79
C VAL A 411 -11.66 29.21 -9.49
N ASP A 412 -11.87 29.85 -10.63
CA ASP A 412 -13.00 29.56 -11.51
C ASP A 412 -12.96 28.09 -11.95
N THR A 413 -14.10 27.40 -11.81
CA THR A 413 -14.19 25.95 -12.05
C THR A 413 -13.91 25.59 -13.51
N SER A 414 -14.10 26.51 -14.46
CA SER A 414 -13.76 26.31 -15.87
C SER A 414 -12.26 26.16 -16.11
N LEU A 415 -11.42 26.60 -15.17
CA LEU A 415 -9.96 26.46 -15.24
C LEU A 415 -9.48 25.10 -14.75
N ILE A 416 -10.37 24.31 -14.16
CA ILE A 416 -10.06 22.98 -13.64
C ILE A 416 -10.55 21.95 -14.65
N LYS A 417 -9.60 21.33 -15.34
CA LYS A 417 -9.90 20.23 -16.26
C LYS A 417 -10.06 18.93 -15.49
N TYR A 418 -11.30 18.58 -15.19
CA TYR A 418 -11.66 17.32 -14.53
C TYR A 418 -11.23 16.09 -15.35
N ASP A 419 -11.43 16.13 -16.66
CA ASP A 419 -11.27 14.96 -17.54
C ASP A 419 -9.80 14.65 -17.88
N ASP A 420 -8.91 15.64 -17.79
CA ASP A 420 -7.49 15.49 -18.17
C ASP A 420 -6.62 14.92 -17.04
N GLY A 421 -7.17 14.68 -15.83
CA GLY A 421 -6.36 14.33 -14.67
C GLY A 421 -6.99 13.40 -13.64
N ILE A 422 -8.32 13.28 -13.57
CA ILE A 422 -8.97 12.42 -12.57
C ILE A 422 -9.00 10.97 -13.06
N LEU A 423 -8.55 10.06 -12.21
CA LEU A 423 -8.67 8.63 -12.48
C LEU A 423 -10.14 8.22 -12.51
N ASN A 424 -10.62 7.69 -13.64
CA ASN A 424 -11.92 7.04 -13.71
C ASN A 424 -11.84 5.66 -13.03
N LEU A 425 -12.25 5.61 -11.77
CA LEU A 425 -12.22 4.39 -10.95
C LEU A 425 -13.42 3.46 -11.15
N LYS A 426 -14.43 3.86 -11.95
CA LYS A 426 -15.66 3.06 -12.11
C LYS A 426 -15.37 1.65 -12.59
N TYR A 427 -14.45 1.50 -13.54
CA TYR A 427 -14.05 0.17 -14.01
C TYR A 427 -13.30 -0.64 -12.95
N ASP A 428 -12.42 -0.01 -12.15
CA ASP A 428 -11.70 -0.71 -11.06
C ASP A 428 -12.67 -1.24 -10.01
N GLU A 429 -13.67 -0.42 -9.65
CA GLU A 429 -14.72 -0.80 -8.73
C GLU A 429 -15.54 -1.98 -9.27
N LEU A 430 -16.02 -1.86 -10.52
CA LEU A 430 -16.73 -2.93 -11.22
C LEU A 430 -15.92 -4.23 -11.24
N PHE A 431 -14.64 -4.13 -11.61
CA PHE A 431 -13.74 -5.26 -11.68
C PHE A 431 -13.63 -5.96 -10.33
N ARG A 432 -13.37 -5.21 -9.24
CA ARG A 432 -13.26 -5.77 -7.88
C ARG A 432 -14.56 -6.44 -7.43
N ILE A 433 -15.73 -5.88 -7.77
CA ILE A 433 -17.04 -6.46 -7.42
C ILE A 433 -17.26 -7.79 -8.14
N ILE A 434 -17.08 -7.81 -9.46
CA ILE A 434 -17.26 -9.01 -10.30
C ILE A 434 -16.26 -10.10 -9.92
N ASP A 435 -15.01 -9.72 -9.67
CA ASP A 435 -13.93 -10.66 -9.36
C ASP A 435 -14.15 -11.43 -8.05
N LYS A 436 -14.80 -10.79 -7.07
CA LYS A 436 -15.24 -11.44 -5.82
C LYS A 436 -16.42 -12.40 -6.01
N GLN A 437 -17.06 -12.41 -7.17
CA GLN A 437 -18.29 -13.18 -7.45
C GLN A 437 -18.08 -14.19 -8.60
N ARG A 438 -16.85 -14.66 -8.83
CA ARG A 438 -16.48 -15.54 -9.96
C ARG A 438 -17.35 -16.79 -10.17
N SER A 439 -17.92 -17.35 -9.10
CA SER A 439 -18.81 -18.53 -9.14
C SER A 439 -20.27 -18.21 -9.48
N SER A 440 -20.63 -16.93 -9.58
CA SER A 440 -22.00 -16.49 -9.87
C SER A 440 -22.30 -16.47 -11.36
N ARG A 441 -23.60 -16.52 -11.69
CA ARG A 441 -24.13 -16.21 -13.03
C ARG A 441 -24.60 -14.77 -13.07
N PHE A 442 -24.39 -14.13 -14.21
CA PHE A 442 -24.67 -12.71 -14.39
C PHE A 442 -25.70 -12.45 -15.48
N LEU A 443 -26.46 -11.38 -15.27
CA LEU A 443 -27.16 -10.65 -16.31
C LEU A 443 -26.53 -9.26 -16.42
N CYS A 444 -26.08 -8.92 -17.62
CA CYS A 444 -25.46 -7.63 -17.92
C CYS A 444 -26.36 -6.84 -18.87
N VAL A 445 -26.50 -5.54 -18.62
CA VAL A 445 -27.19 -4.62 -19.53
C VAL A 445 -26.15 -3.71 -20.16
N ILE A 446 -26.02 -3.75 -21.49
CA ILE A 446 -25.06 -2.94 -22.25
C ILE A 446 -25.83 -2.28 -23.39
N ASN A 447 -25.75 -0.96 -23.48
CA ASN A 447 -26.45 -0.17 -24.51
C ASN A 447 -27.96 -0.46 -24.60
N GLY A 448 -28.59 -0.85 -23.48
CA GLY A 448 -30.01 -1.19 -23.42
C GLY A 448 -30.36 -2.64 -23.76
N GLU A 449 -29.39 -3.46 -24.15
CA GLU A 449 -29.59 -4.89 -24.42
C GLU A 449 -29.25 -5.74 -23.19
N GLU A 450 -30.10 -6.74 -22.88
CA GLU A 450 -29.90 -7.67 -21.77
C GLU A 450 -29.21 -8.95 -22.22
N TYR A 451 -28.09 -9.26 -21.56
CA TYR A 451 -27.32 -10.48 -21.76
C TYR A 451 -27.38 -11.32 -20.48
N SER A 452 -28.23 -12.35 -20.47
CA SER A 452 -28.51 -13.18 -19.29
C SER A 452 -27.84 -14.55 -19.38
N GLY A 453 -27.42 -15.10 -18.23
CA GLY A 453 -26.84 -16.44 -18.13
C GLY A 453 -25.32 -16.48 -18.35
N MET A 454 -24.64 -15.34 -18.18
CA MET A 454 -23.22 -15.20 -18.46
C MET A 454 -22.37 -15.68 -17.27
N ASN A 455 -21.27 -16.39 -17.56
CA ASN A 455 -20.26 -16.77 -16.56
C ASN A 455 -18.94 -16.06 -16.86
N ILE A 456 -18.18 -15.72 -15.82
CA ILE A 456 -16.85 -15.12 -15.98
C ILE A 456 -15.86 -16.18 -16.46
N GLU A 457 -15.04 -15.81 -17.43
CA GLU A 457 -13.95 -16.66 -17.88
C GLU A 457 -12.83 -16.79 -16.82
N PRO A 458 -12.22 -17.98 -16.65
CA PRO A 458 -11.05 -18.12 -15.80
C PRO A 458 -9.95 -17.15 -16.22
N ARG A 459 -9.28 -16.53 -15.25
CA ARG A 459 -8.08 -15.71 -15.53
C ARG A 459 -6.90 -16.64 -15.72
N ASN A 460 -6.26 -16.55 -16.88
CA ASN A 460 -4.98 -17.20 -17.14
C ASN A 460 -3.77 -16.35 -16.71
N GLU A 461 -4.00 -15.06 -16.44
CA GLU A 461 -2.97 -14.09 -16.04
C GLU A 461 -3.40 -13.34 -14.77
N GLY A 462 -2.42 -12.83 -14.02
CA GLY A 462 -2.66 -11.95 -12.87
C GLY A 462 -3.29 -10.60 -13.24
N ILE A 463 -3.63 -9.80 -12.22
CA ILE A 463 -4.13 -8.44 -12.44
C ILE A 463 -2.99 -7.54 -12.94
N LYS A 464 -3.19 -6.94 -14.10
CA LYS A 464 -2.29 -5.99 -14.75
C LYS A 464 -2.79 -4.56 -14.52
N TYR A 465 -1.84 -3.62 -14.43
CA TYR A 465 -2.11 -2.22 -14.16
C TYR A 465 -1.32 -1.33 -15.12
N ASN A 466 -1.87 -0.16 -15.47
CA ASN A 466 -1.12 0.86 -16.20
C ASN A 466 -0.24 1.70 -15.25
N GLU A 467 0.55 2.65 -15.77
CA GLU A 467 1.43 3.52 -14.98
C GLU A 467 0.74 4.28 -13.83
N SER A 468 -0.57 4.50 -13.96
CA SER A 468 -1.41 5.19 -12.97
C SER A 468 -1.94 4.27 -11.87
N GLY A 469 -1.66 2.96 -11.94
CA GLY A 469 -2.25 1.96 -11.05
C GLY A 469 -3.72 1.68 -11.33
N LEU A 470 -4.17 1.85 -12.57
CA LEU A 470 -5.52 1.49 -13.03
C LEU A 470 -5.53 0.09 -13.64
N ILE A 471 -6.56 -0.71 -13.36
CA ILE A 471 -6.66 -2.07 -13.91
C ILE A 471 -6.78 -2.01 -15.44
N THR A 472 -5.98 -2.84 -16.13
CA THR A 472 -5.98 -2.97 -17.61
C THR A 472 -6.53 -4.29 -18.10
N ASN A 473 -6.78 -5.26 -17.20
CA ASN A 473 -7.43 -6.52 -17.59
C ASN A 473 -8.82 -6.26 -18.17
N THR A 474 -9.19 -7.02 -19.18
CA THR A 474 -10.56 -7.13 -19.70
C THR A 474 -11.32 -8.22 -18.93
N ILE A 475 -12.58 -7.99 -18.58
CA ILE A 475 -13.46 -9.03 -18.02
C ILE A 475 -14.20 -9.69 -19.17
N VAL A 476 -13.93 -10.97 -19.40
CA VAL A 476 -14.64 -11.76 -20.42
C VAL A 476 -15.76 -12.55 -19.75
N LEU A 477 -16.98 -12.32 -20.21
CA LEU A 477 -18.19 -13.02 -19.82
C LEU A 477 -18.63 -13.90 -20.98
N LYS A 478 -18.89 -15.19 -20.72
CA LYS A 478 -19.31 -16.14 -21.74
C LYS A 478 -20.54 -16.94 -21.37
N ARG A 479 -21.38 -17.21 -22.37
CA ARG A 479 -22.49 -18.16 -22.28
C ARG A 479 -22.46 -19.07 -23.51
N PHE A 480 -22.63 -20.36 -23.29
CA PHE A 480 -22.81 -21.30 -24.39
C PHE A 480 -24.26 -21.23 -24.88
N ASN A 481 -24.45 -21.02 -26.18
CA ASN A 481 -25.73 -20.88 -26.83
C ASN A 481 -25.80 -21.85 -28.02
N TYR A 482 -26.33 -23.05 -27.78
CA TYR A 482 -26.50 -24.17 -28.72
C TYR A 482 -25.23 -24.63 -29.46
N ASP A 483 -24.71 -23.81 -30.39
CA ASP A 483 -23.60 -24.09 -31.29
C ASP A 483 -22.45 -23.07 -31.23
N HIS A 484 -22.63 -21.94 -30.53
CA HIS A 484 -21.59 -20.92 -30.34
C HIS A 484 -21.56 -20.37 -28.90
N TYR A 485 -20.53 -19.59 -28.59
CA TYR A 485 -20.46 -18.84 -27.33
C TYR A 485 -20.85 -17.38 -27.58
N ASP A 486 -21.81 -16.88 -26.81
CA ASP A 486 -22.01 -15.45 -26.65
C ASP A 486 -20.88 -14.93 -25.75
N ILE A 487 -20.11 -13.96 -26.22
CA ILE A 487 -18.97 -13.38 -25.51
C ILE A 487 -19.19 -11.89 -25.34
N ILE A 488 -18.99 -11.41 -24.11
CA ILE A 488 -19.00 -9.99 -23.78
C ILE A 488 -17.69 -9.65 -23.11
N GLU A 489 -17.05 -8.59 -23.61
CA GLU A 489 -15.84 -8.03 -23.03
C GLU A 489 -16.18 -6.72 -22.34
N LEU A 490 -16.03 -6.68 -21.02
CA LEU A 490 -16.14 -5.44 -20.25
C LEU A 490 -14.77 -4.83 -20.11
N SER A 491 -14.67 -3.55 -20.42
CA SER A 491 -13.47 -2.73 -20.31
C SER A 491 -13.83 -1.33 -19.83
N ARG A 492 -12.83 -0.45 -19.71
CA ARG A 492 -13.05 0.98 -19.39
C ARG A 492 -13.92 1.69 -20.44
N ASP A 493 -13.76 1.29 -21.69
CA ASP A 493 -14.47 1.89 -22.83
C ASP A 493 -15.83 1.23 -23.06
N ASN A 494 -16.07 0.05 -22.48
CA ASN A 494 -17.29 -0.72 -22.61
C ASN A 494 -17.87 -1.11 -21.23
N LEU A 495 -18.33 -0.10 -20.48
CA LEU A 495 -18.94 -0.30 -19.17
C LEU A 495 -20.43 -0.68 -19.31
N PRO A 496 -20.90 -1.72 -18.59
CA PRO A 496 -22.32 -2.08 -18.57
C PRO A 496 -23.10 -1.09 -17.72
N SER A 497 -24.32 -0.76 -18.14
CA SER A 497 -25.22 0.12 -17.39
C SER A 497 -25.70 -0.53 -16.10
N GLU A 498 -25.90 -1.86 -16.11
CA GLU A 498 -26.30 -2.64 -14.93
C GLU A 498 -25.69 -4.04 -14.96
N ILE A 499 -25.41 -4.58 -13.77
CA ILE A 499 -25.12 -6.00 -13.60
C ILE A 499 -25.92 -6.57 -12.43
N TRP A 500 -26.51 -7.73 -12.67
CA TRP A 500 -27.26 -8.51 -11.70
C TRP A 500 -26.66 -9.90 -11.53
N ILE A 501 -26.62 -10.38 -10.29
CA ILE A 501 -26.49 -11.81 -10.01
C ILE A 501 -27.86 -12.45 -10.22
N ILE A 502 -27.87 -13.55 -10.97
CA ILE A 502 -29.08 -14.31 -11.29
C ILE A 502 -29.04 -15.72 -10.71
N ASP A 503 -30.20 -16.33 -10.54
CA ASP A 503 -30.31 -17.74 -10.15
C ASP A 503 -30.18 -18.70 -11.35
N SER A 504 -30.34 -20.01 -11.09
CA SER A 504 -30.30 -21.05 -12.11
C SER A 504 -31.38 -20.91 -13.19
N PHE A 505 -32.46 -20.17 -12.91
CA PHE A 505 -33.59 -19.93 -13.81
C PHE A 505 -33.50 -18.60 -14.54
N GLY A 506 -32.45 -17.79 -14.30
CA GLY A 506 -32.26 -16.49 -14.92
C GLY A 506 -32.96 -15.33 -14.20
N THR A 507 -33.50 -15.56 -13.01
CA THR A 507 -34.21 -14.53 -12.23
C THR A 507 -33.21 -13.59 -11.56
N LYS A 508 -33.42 -12.27 -11.67
CA LYS A 508 -32.63 -11.23 -11.01
C LYS A 508 -32.71 -11.38 -9.48
N LYS A 509 -31.62 -11.82 -8.85
CA LYS A 509 -31.52 -11.96 -7.37
C LYS A 509 -31.03 -10.69 -6.70
N ARG A 510 -29.93 -10.13 -7.18
CA ARG A 510 -29.26 -8.98 -6.54
C ARG A 510 -28.55 -8.13 -7.58
N ARG A 511 -28.82 -6.82 -7.59
CA ARG A 511 -28.05 -5.87 -8.39
C ARG A 511 -26.70 -5.64 -7.72
N ILE A 512 -25.62 -5.75 -8.48
CA ILE A 512 -24.25 -5.55 -7.99
C ILE A 512 -23.55 -4.37 -8.66
N TRP A 513 -24.10 -3.83 -9.75
CA TRP A 513 -23.57 -2.67 -10.45
C TRP A 513 -24.68 -1.83 -11.10
N SER A 514 -24.48 -0.51 -11.11
CA SER A 514 -25.31 0.49 -11.80
C SER A 514 -24.45 1.70 -12.19
N ILE A 515 -24.55 2.18 -13.44
CA ILE A 515 -23.91 3.44 -13.87
C ILE A 515 -24.69 4.67 -13.36
N LEU A 516 -25.98 4.51 -13.07
CA LEU A 516 -26.79 5.53 -12.44
C LEU A 516 -26.52 5.53 -10.93
N ASN A 517 -26.04 6.68 -10.43
CA ASN A 517 -26.05 7.04 -9.01
C ASN A 517 -27.48 7.16 -8.49
#